data_AF-A0A0G1PJU0-F1
#
_entry.id   AF-A0A0G1PJU0-F1
#
_cell.length_a   1.000
_cell.length_b   1.000
_cell.length_c   1.000
_cell.angle_alpha   90.00
_cell.angle_beta   90.00
_cell.angle_gamma   90.00
#
_symmetry.space_group_name_H-M   'P 1'
#
loop_
_entity.id
_entity.type
_entity.pdbx_description
1 polymer ?
#
loop_
_entity_poly.entity_id
_entity_poly.type
_entity_poly.pdbx_seq_one_letter_code
_entity_poly.pdbx_strand_id
1 'polypeptide(L)'
;MNQFRIPVSMVVHSDVSVIQASLPEGYEVVTGSGGLYSISSLHFGVICALATVKDGRVSISFLEGGYAEYRAKELKAALAEKYPTEDPDRVVWQIFKPWHSGFTYCGPRWYESMDVALVNAFRFENPHGAFLCSFRAGDLLTGDTFQTLSSHRLAASGDMLHPGRNEGPMLINITNEE
;
A
#
# COMPACT_ATOMS: atom_id res chain seq x y z
N MET A 1 -31.82 -29.65 25.73
CA MET A 1 -31.27 -28.53 24.93
C MET A 1 -30.96 -29.08 23.55
N ASN A 2 -31.72 -28.69 22.53
CA ASN A 2 -31.50 -29.18 21.16
C ASN A 2 -30.58 -28.20 20.44
N GLN A 3 -29.40 -28.65 20.03
CA GLN A 3 -28.41 -27.84 19.33
C GLN A 3 -28.16 -28.45 17.94
N PHE A 4 -28.24 -27.63 16.90
CA PHE A 4 -27.85 -27.98 15.54
C PHE A 4 -26.48 -27.37 15.25
N ARG A 5 -25.48 -28.20 14.91
CA ARG A 5 -24.08 -27.78 14.72
C ARG A 5 -23.69 -28.01 13.27
N ILE A 6 -23.23 -26.96 12.58
CA ILE A 6 -22.76 -27.01 11.21
C ILE A 6 -21.23 -26.79 11.22
N PRO A 7 -20.43 -27.64 10.55
CA PRO A 7 -19.00 -27.40 10.40
C PRO A 7 -18.73 -26.12 9.61
N VAL A 8 -17.82 -25.27 10.09
CA VAL A 8 -17.46 -24.00 9.42
C VAL A 8 -16.96 -24.26 7.99
N SER A 9 -16.30 -25.39 7.76
CA SER A 9 -15.84 -25.80 6.42
C SER A 9 -16.96 -26.03 5.41
N MET A 10 -18.22 -26.19 5.86
CA MET A 10 -19.40 -26.33 4.99
C MET A 10 -20.07 -24.98 4.69
N VAL A 11 -19.60 -23.88 5.29
CA VAL A 11 -20.16 -22.54 5.09
C VAL A 11 -19.36 -21.83 4.00
N VAL A 12 -19.99 -21.61 2.85
CA VAL A 12 -19.39 -20.77 1.79
C VAL A 12 -19.38 -19.33 2.26
N HIS A 13 -18.19 -18.71 2.31
CA HIS A 13 -18.07 -17.30 2.61
C HIS A 13 -18.49 -16.48 1.37
N SER A 14 -19.57 -15.70 1.52
CA SER A 14 -19.97 -14.75 0.48
C SER A 14 -19.03 -13.55 0.47
N ASP A 15 -18.97 -12.82 -0.65
CA ASP A 15 -18.22 -11.56 -0.73
C ASP A 15 -18.60 -10.58 0.38
N VAL A 16 -19.88 -10.53 0.76
CA VAL A 16 -20.36 -9.75 1.91
C VAL A 16 -19.63 -10.14 3.19
N SER A 17 -19.53 -11.44 3.47
CA SER A 17 -18.82 -11.94 4.66
C SER A 17 -17.33 -11.64 4.60
N VAL A 18 -16.70 -11.76 3.43
CA VAL A 18 -15.28 -11.43 3.23
C VAL A 18 -15.03 -9.95 3.47
N ILE A 19 -15.83 -9.07 2.86
CA ILE A 19 -15.73 -7.63 3.05
C ILE A 19 -16.00 -7.29 4.51
N GLN A 20 -17.08 -7.80 5.12
CA GLN A 20 -17.41 -7.49 6.51
C GLN A 20 -16.30 -7.89 7.48
N ALA A 21 -15.69 -9.06 7.30
CA ALA A 21 -14.55 -9.51 8.10
C ALA A 21 -13.31 -8.62 7.89
N SER A 22 -13.17 -8.04 6.70
CA SER A 22 -12.07 -7.12 6.38
C SER A 22 -12.19 -5.77 7.11
N LEU A 23 -13.41 -5.29 7.40
CA LEU A 23 -13.64 -3.96 7.97
C LEU A 23 -13.18 -3.82 9.43
N PRO A 24 -12.75 -2.62 9.86
CA PRO A 24 -12.55 -2.31 11.27
C PRO A 24 -13.89 -2.25 12.01
N GLU A 25 -13.84 -2.30 13.35
CA GLU A 25 -15.04 -2.14 14.17
C GLU A 25 -15.73 -0.79 13.91
N GLY A 26 -17.06 -0.76 14.06
CA GLY A 26 -17.85 0.45 13.80
C GLY A 26 -18.27 0.65 12.34
N TYR A 27 -17.97 -0.31 11.45
CA TYR A 27 -18.39 -0.28 10.04
C TYR A 27 -19.09 -1.57 9.63
N GLU A 28 -20.05 -1.44 8.73
CA GLU A 28 -20.81 -2.56 8.20
C GLU A 28 -20.95 -2.52 6.69
N VAL A 29 -21.11 -3.70 6.10
CA VAL A 29 -21.46 -3.87 4.70
C VAL A 29 -22.97 -3.75 4.55
N VAL A 30 -23.40 -2.75 3.80
CA VAL A 30 -24.77 -2.58 3.34
C VAL A 30 -24.87 -3.16 1.93
N THR A 31 -25.85 -4.04 1.71
CA THR A 31 -26.03 -4.73 0.43
C THR A 31 -26.10 -3.77 -0.74
N GLY A 32 -25.24 -3.97 -1.73
CA GLY A 32 -25.37 -3.37 -3.05
C GLY A 32 -25.70 -4.43 -4.11
N SER A 33 -25.96 -3.98 -5.33
CA SER A 33 -26.28 -4.85 -6.47
C SER A 33 -25.05 -5.03 -7.37
N GLY A 34 -24.96 -6.19 -8.03
CA GLY A 34 -23.98 -6.42 -9.09
C GLY A 34 -22.50 -6.54 -8.65
N GLY A 35 -22.23 -7.03 -7.44
CA GLY A 35 -20.86 -7.25 -6.95
C GLY A 35 -20.17 -5.98 -6.40
N LEU A 36 -20.91 -4.88 -6.29
CA LEU A 36 -20.51 -3.65 -5.62
C LEU A 36 -21.27 -3.55 -4.29
N TYR A 37 -20.54 -3.34 -3.19
CA TYR A 37 -21.09 -3.32 -1.85
C TYR A 37 -20.84 -1.97 -1.18
N SER A 38 -21.83 -1.44 -0.48
CA SER A 38 -21.68 -0.17 0.23
C SER A 38 -21.15 -0.40 1.64
N ILE A 39 -20.26 0.47 2.11
CA ILE A 39 -19.76 0.44 3.49
C ILE A 39 -20.32 1.63 4.25
N SER A 40 -21.01 1.34 5.36
CA SER A 40 -21.64 2.32 6.24
C SER A 40 -20.90 2.42 7.56
N SER A 41 -20.83 3.63 8.10
CA SER A 41 -20.46 3.86 9.50
C SER A 41 -21.64 3.54 10.42
N LEU A 42 -21.52 2.54 11.30
CA LEU A 42 -22.58 2.11 12.22
C LEU A 42 -23.07 3.25 13.13
N HIS A 43 -22.17 4.13 13.56
CA HIS A 43 -22.52 5.21 14.48
C HIS A 43 -23.43 6.28 13.84
N PHE A 44 -23.32 6.49 12.53
CA PHE A 44 -23.98 7.60 11.83
C PHE A 44 -24.93 7.15 10.71
N GLY A 45 -24.89 5.88 10.31
CA GLY A 45 -25.69 5.33 9.21
C GLY A 45 -25.32 5.90 7.84
N VAL A 46 -24.10 6.42 7.68
CA VAL A 46 -23.65 7.10 6.46
C VAL A 46 -22.75 6.18 5.65
N ILE A 47 -23.10 6.00 4.37
CA ILE A 47 -22.26 5.31 3.40
C ILE A 47 -21.03 6.19 3.12
N CYS A 48 -19.85 5.60 3.28
CA CYS A 48 -18.57 6.31 3.19
C CYS A 48 -17.57 5.65 2.22
N ALA A 49 -17.84 4.41 1.80
CA ALA A 49 -17.03 3.74 0.81
C ALA A 49 -17.87 2.71 0.04
N LEU A 50 -17.29 2.24 -1.07
CA LEU A 50 -17.78 1.13 -1.87
C LEU A 50 -16.70 0.04 -1.88
N ALA A 51 -17.10 -1.22 -1.90
CA ALA A 51 -16.20 -2.35 -1.90
C ALA A 51 -16.56 -3.35 -3.00
N THR A 52 -15.53 -4.00 -3.54
CA THR A 52 -15.66 -5.13 -4.47
C THR A 52 -14.68 -6.22 -4.07
N VAL A 53 -15.01 -7.47 -4.38
CA VAL A 53 -14.07 -8.59 -4.27
C VAL A 53 -13.67 -9.02 -5.67
N LYS A 54 -12.37 -8.96 -5.97
CA LYS A 54 -11.83 -9.38 -7.26
C LYS A 54 -10.43 -9.95 -7.07
N ASP A 55 -10.13 -11.03 -7.78
CA ASP A 55 -8.80 -11.67 -7.78
C ASP A 55 -8.30 -12.01 -6.36
N GLY A 56 -9.22 -12.43 -5.48
CA GLY A 56 -8.93 -12.77 -4.08
C GLY A 56 -8.63 -11.56 -3.18
N ARG A 57 -8.91 -10.33 -3.62
CA ARG A 57 -8.67 -9.10 -2.87
C ARG A 57 -9.96 -8.31 -2.66
N VAL A 58 -10.04 -7.62 -1.52
CA VAL A 58 -11.08 -6.62 -1.25
C VAL A 58 -10.53 -5.26 -1.69
N SER A 59 -11.18 -4.63 -2.66
CA SER A 59 -10.86 -3.27 -3.10
C SER A 59 -11.90 -2.30 -2.56
N ILE A 60 -11.45 -1.26 -1.86
CA ILE A 60 -12.31 -0.25 -1.22
C ILE A 60 -12.06 1.10 -1.90
N SER A 61 -13.13 1.68 -2.44
CA SER A 61 -13.16 3.02 -3.03
C SER A 61 -13.88 3.97 -2.08
N PHE A 62 -13.20 5.02 -1.65
CA PHE A 62 -13.70 5.99 -0.68
C PHE A 62 -14.58 7.05 -1.37
N LEU A 63 -15.70 7.41 -0.75
CA LEU A 63 -16.57 8.47 -1.26
C LEU A 63 -15.99 9.85 -0.94
N GLU A 64 -16.17 10.78 -1.87
CA GLU A 64 -15.73 12.18 -1.76
C GLU A 64 -16.92 13.12 -1.57
N GLY A 65 -16.70 14.25 -0.91
CA GLY A 65 -17.70 15.28 -0.65
C GLY A 65 -18.50 15.11 0.64
N GLY A 66 -18.74 16.24 1.30
CA GLY A 66 -19.66 16.36 2.44
C GLY A 66 -19.28 15.48 3.64
N TYR A 67 -20.29 15.01 4.36
CA TYR A 67 -20.08 14.21 5.57
C TYR A 67 -19.62 12.76 5.27
N ALA A 68 -19.88 12.25 4.06
CA ALA A 68 -19.39 10.96 3.62
C ALA A 68 -17.87 10.93 3.55
N GLU A 69 -17.24 12.00 3.04
CA GLU A 69 -15.78 12.14 2.97
C GLU A 69 -15.12 12.12 4.35
N TYR A 70 -15.74 12.78 5.34
CA TYR A 70 -15.23 12.79 6.71
C TYR A 70 -15.17 11.36 7.28
N ARG A 71 -16.26 10.59 7.16
CA ARG A 71 -16.30 9.19 7.59
C ARG A 71 -15.40 8.30 6.74
N ALA A 72 -15.24 8.60 5.45
CA ALA A 72 -14.34 7.89 4.56
C ALA A 72 -12.87 8.02 5.00
N LYS A 73 -12.46 9.23 5.43
CA LYS A 73 -11.12 9.47 5.99
C LYS A 73 -10.88 8.71 7.29
N GLU A 74 -11.87 8.66 8.17
CA GLU A 74 -11.78 7.88 9.41
C GLU A 74 -11.73 6.37 9.12
N LEU A 75 -12.52 5.88 8.16
CA LEU A 75 -12.46 4.48 7.71
C LEU A 75 -11.08 4.16 7.13
N LYS A 76 -10.52 5.03 6.28
CA LYS A 76 -9.19 4.86 5.69
C LYS A 76 -8.12 4.77 6.77
N ALA A 77 -8.16 5.66 7.77
CA ALA A 77 -7.22 5.63 8.89
C ALA A 77 -7.32 4.33 9.71
N ALA A 78 -8.54 3.87 10.02
CA ALA A 78 -8.75 2.62 10.74
C ALA A 78 -8.33 1.38 9.93
N LEU A 79 -8.49 1.41 8.60
CA LEU A 79 -7.99 0.36 7.71
C LEU A 79 -6.46 0.34 7.68
N ALA A 80 -5.80 1.50 7.67
CA ALA A 80 -4.34 1.60 7.74
C ALA A 80 -3.79 1.07 9.08
N GLU A 81 -4.52 1.27 10.19
CA GLU A 81 -4.17 0.68 11.48
C GLU A 81 -4.34 -0.85 11.49
N LYS A 82 -5.42 -1.36 10.88
CA LYS A 82 -5.70 -2.80 10.81
C LYS A 82 -4.78 -3.55 9.83
N TYR A 83 -4.42 -2.91 8.72
CA TYR A 83 -3.59 -3.47 7.64
C TYR A 83 -2.45 -2.50 7.24
N PRO A 84 -1.48 -2.28 8.12
CA PRO A 84 -0.43 -1.27 7.89
C PRO A 84 0.45 -1.56 6.68
N THR A 85 0.55 -2.82 6.23
CA THR A 85 1.31 -3.20 5.03
C THR A 85 0.58 -2.91 3.73
N GLU A 86 -0.74 -2.79 3.78
CA GLU A 86 -1.62 -2.52 2.63
C GLU A 86 -1.96 -1.04 2.49
N ASP A 87 -1.59 -0.20 3.48
CA ASP A 87 -1.82 1.24 3.43
C ASP A 87 -1.04 1.87 2.26
N PRO A 88 -1.73 2.45 1.25
CA PRO A 88 -1.07 3.09 0.13
C PRO A 88 -0.27 4.34 0.53
N ASP A 89 -0.61 4.99 1.65
CA ASP A 89 0.11 6.18 2.11
C ASP A 89 1.34 5.85 2.97
N ARG A 90 1.58 4.56 3.28
CA ARG A 90 2.74 4.15 4.05
C ARG A 90 4.03 4.48 3.30
N VAL A 91 5.01 4.99 4.03
CA VAL A 91 6.32 5.28 3.48
C VAL A 91 7.11 3.99 3.33
N VAL A 92 7.58 3.73 2.12
CA VAL A 92 8.49 2.63 1.80
C VAL A 92 9.78 3.16 1.21
N TRP A 93 10.81 2.34 1.21
CA TRP A 93 12.14 2.67 0.72
C TRP A 93 12.50 1.81 -0.49
N GLN A 94 13.13 2.38 -1.51
CA GLN A 94 13.64 1.63 -2.67
C GLN A 94 14.96 2.23 -3.11
N ILE A 95 15.81 1.36 -3.65
CA ILE A 95 17.04 1.78 -4.29
C ILE A 95 16.82 1.82 -5.79
N PHE A 96 17.08 2.97 -6.38
CA PHE A 96 17.00 3.22 -7.81
C PHE A 96 18.40 3.42 -8.37
N LYS A 97 18.76 2.68 -9.42
CA LYS A 97 19.99 2.93 -10.18
C LYS A 97 19.64 3.71 -11.46
N PRO A 98 20.42 4.74 -11.83
CA PRO A 98 20.27 5.39 -13.13
C PRO A 98 20.40 4.35 -14.26
N TRP A 99 19.47 4.38 -15.20
CA TRP A 99 19.44 3.44 -16.33
C TRP A 99 18.86 4.11 -17.58
N HIS A 100 19.68 4.21 -18.63
CA HIS A 100 19.38 4.99 -19.84
C HIS A 100 18.92 6.42 -19.50
N SER A 101 17.69 6.80 -19.89
CA SER A 101 17.08 8.12 -19.64
C SER A 101 16.20 8.16 -18.37
N GLY A 102 16.30 7.15 -17.51
CA GLY A 102 15.46 7.03 -16.32
C GLY A 102 16.17 6.27 -15.19
N PHE A 103 15.37 5.50 -14.45
CA PHE A 103 15.82 4.72 -13.32
C PHE A 103 15.27 3.30 -13.40
N THR A 104 15.99 2.34 -12.86
CA THR A 104 15.43 1.00 -12.64
C THR A 104 15.64 0.56 -11.20
N TYR A 105 14.91 -0.48 -10.81
CA TYR A 105 14.98 -1.04 -9.47
C TYR A 105 16.33 -1.71 -9.23
N CYS A 106 16.86 -1.53 -8.03
CA CYS A 106 17.97 -2.31 -7.51
C CYS A 106 17.45 -3.23 -6.38
N GLY A 107 17.43 -4.53 -6.64
CA GLY A 107 16.95 -5.54 -5.71
C GLY A 107 15.42 -5.70 -5.67
N PRO A 108 14.90 -6.38 -4.63
CA PRO A 108 13.48 -6.56 -4.40
C PRO A 108 12.68 -5.26 -4.40
N ARG A 109 11.38 -5.38 -4.74
CA ARG A 109 10.45 -4.26 -4.73
C ARG A 109 10.08 -3.87 -3.31
N TRP A 110 10.59 -2.70 -2.96
CA TRP A 110 10.44 -1.86 -1.78
C TRP A 110 10.66 -2.54 -0.41
N TYR A 111 11.24 -1.75 0.48
CA TYR A 111 11.64 -2.12 1.82
C TYR A 111 10.83 -1.32 2.83
N GLU A 112 10.59 -1.93 3.99
CA GLU A 112 9.85 -1.30 5.10
C GLU A 112 10.60 -0.14 5.77
N SER A 113 11.93 -0.13 5.66
CA SER A 113 12.78 0.88 6.30
C SER A 113 14.05 1.15 5.50
N MET A 114 14.67 2.28 5.81
CA MET A 114 15.97 2.67 5.25
C MET A 114 17.05 1.63 5.57
N ASP A 115 17.09 1.14 6.81
CA ASP A 115 18.11 0.18 7.26
C ASP A 115 17.98 -1.15 6.53
N VAL A 116 16.75 -1.66 6.37
CA VAL A 116 16.50 -2.89 5.61
C VAL A 116 16.90 -2.71 4.14
N ALA A 117 16.63 -1.55 3.54
CA ALA A 117 17.07 -1.25 2.19
C ALA A 117 18.60 -1.28 2.06
N LEU A 118 19.33 -0.62 2.98
CA LEU A 118 20.80 -0.56 2.98
C LEU A 118 21.45 -1.94 3.17
N VAL A 119 20.90 -2.76 4.07
CA VAL A 119 21.40 -4.14 4.28
C VAL A 119 21.24 -4.98 3.00
N ASN A 120 20.13 -4.81 2.27
CA ASN A 120 19.92 -5.51 1.02
C ASN A 120 20.75 -4.92 -0.13
N ALA A 121 20.97 -3.60 -0.15
CA ALA A 121 21.80 -2.89 -1.13
C ALA A 121 23.19 -3.51 -1.28
N PHE A 122 23.80 -3.87 -0.15
CA PHE A 122 25.15 -4.44 -0.11
C PHE A 122 25.28 -5.76 -0.90
N ARG A 123 24.16 -6.46 -1.12
CA ARG A 123 24.13 -7.73 -1.85
C ARG A 123 24.08 -7.55 -3.37
N PHE A 124 23.89 -6.33 -3.88
CA PHE A 124 23.79 -6.05 -5.31
C PHE A 124 25.05 -5.35 -5.81
N GLU A 125 25.67 -5.91 -6.85
CA GLU A 125 26.90 -5.36 -7.44
C GLU A 125 26.64 -3.98 -8.08
N ASN A 126 27.56 -3.05 -7.80
CA ASN A 126 27.72 -1.74 -8.43
C ASN A 126 26.65 -0.65 -8.15
N PRO A 127 26.61 -0.07 -6.94
CA PRO A 127 25.70 1.03 -6.58
C PRO A 127 26.17 2.42 -7.06
N HIS A 128 27.10 2.51 -8.02
CA HIS A 128 27.61 3.80 -8.47
C HIS A 128 26.49 4.68 -9.04
N GLY A 129 26.22 5.79 -8.35
CA GLY A 129 25.17 6.73 -8.72
C GLY A 129 23.76 6.28 -8.33
N ALA A 130 23.60 5.18 -7.57
CA ALA A 130 22.31 4.76 -7.06
C ALA A 130 21.78 5.72 -5.98
N PHE A 131 20.46 5.78 -5.89
CA PHE A 131 19.74 6.60 -4.92
C PHE A 131 18.85 5.72 -4.06
N LEU A 132 18.95 5.89 -2.76
CA LEU A 132 17.99 5.39 -1.79
C LEU A 132 16.89 6.42 -1.61
N CYS A 133 15.67 6.05 -1.98
CA CYS A 133 14.53 6.95 -2.01
C CYS A 133 13.41 6.44 -1.11
N SER A 134 12.69 7.36 -0.47
CA SER A 134 11.44 7.06 0.21
C SER A 134 10.25 7.61 -0.58
N PHE A 135 9.13 6.92 -0.63
CA PHE A 135 7.90 7.33 -1.34
C PHE A 135 6.68 6.61 -0.74
N ARG A 136 5.47 7.02 -1.12
CA ARG A 136 4.26 6.31 -0.65
C ARG A 136 4.09 5.04 -1.45
N ALA A 137 3.76 3.93 -0.81
CA ALA A 137 3.60 2.64 -1.51
C ALA A 137 2.62 2.72 -2.70
N GLY A 138 1.57 3.53 -2.57
CA GLY A 138 0.57 3.78 -3.60
C GLY A 138 1.09 4.58 -4.80
N ASP A 139 2.18 5.34 -4.69
CA ASP A 139 2.73 6.13 -5.80
C ASP A 139 3.12 5.22 -6.98
N LEU A 140 3.59 4.00 -6.70
CA LEU A 140 3.91 3.01 -7.73
C LEU A 140 2.70 2.39 -8.42
N LEU A 141 1.50 2.52 -7.84
CA LEU A 141 0.26 2.08 -8.49
C LEU A 141 -0.22 3.09 -9.54
N THR A 142 0.30 4.32 -9.51
CA THR A 142 -0.16 5.42 -10.38
C THR A 142 0.57 5.50 -11.73
N GLY A 143 1.67 4.76 -11.90
CA GLY A 143 2.40 4.64 -13.16
C GLY A 143 3.91 4.53 -12.98
N ASP A 144 4.65 4.58 -14.09
CA ASP A 144 6.11 4.46 -14.11
C ASP A 144 6.83 5.74 -13.63
N THR A 145 6.13 6.88 -13.53
CA THR A 145 6.71 8.14 -13.07
C THR A 145 6.07 8.62 -11.78
N PHE A 146 6.87 8.92 -10.76
CA PHE A 146 6.40 9.44 -9.48
C PHE A 146 7.46 10.31 -8.79
N GLN A 147 7.03 11.10 -7.80
CA GLN A 147 7.92 11.96 -7.01
C GLN A 147 8.24 11.31 -5.67
N THR A 148 9.52 11.27 -5.29
CA THR A 148 9.94 10.76 -3.98
C THR A 148 9.68 11.77 -2.87
N LEU A 149 9.55 11.29 -1.64
CA LEU A 149 9.53 12.12 -0.44
C LEU A 149 10.94 12.54 -0.01
N SER A 150 11.91 11.65 -0.19
CA SER A 150 13.33 11.91 0.06
C SER A 150 14.20 11.12 -0.91
N SER A 151 15.44 11.57 -1.10
CA SER A 151 16.43 10.88 -1.92
C SER A 151 17.81 11.06 -1.33
N HIS A 152 18.55 9.96 -1.26
CA HIS A 152 19.90 9.90 -0.72
C HIS A 152 20.79 9.21 -1.73
N ARG A 153 21.76 9.93 -2.30
CA ARG A 153 22.80 9.29 -3.11
C ARG A 153 23.59 8.32 -2.25
N LEU A 154 23.72 7.07 -2.70
CA LEU A 154 24.49 6.06 -1.96
C LEU A 154 25.99 6.29 -2.17
N ALA A 155 26.73 6.24 -1.06
CA ALA A 155 28.18 6.27 -1.06
C ALA A 155 28.73 4.94 -0.52
N ALA A 156 29.76 4.42 -1.16
CA ALA A 156 30.49 3.24 -0.69
C ALA A 156 31.70 3.69 0.14
N SER A 157 31.88 3.10 1.32
CA SER A 157 33.06 3.28 2.17
C SER A 157 33.54 1.91 2.64
N GLY A 158 34.58 1.38 1.99
CA GLY A 158 35.00 -0.02 2.20
C GLY A 158 33.88 -0.99 1.77
N ASP A 159 33.58 -1.96 2.63
CA ASP A 159 32.51 -2.96 2.42
C ASP A 159 31.15 -2.50 2.96
N MET A 160 30.87 -1.19 2.99
CA MET A 160 29.60 -0.67 3.49
C MET A 160 29.02 0.40 2.56
N LEU A 161 27.69 0.37 2.42
CA LEU A 161 26.91 1.40 1.76
C LEU A 161 26.25 2.29 2.80
N HIS A 162 26.36 3.60 2.58
CA HIS A 162 25.78 4.59 3.46
C HIS A 162 24.96 5.60 2.65
N PRO A 163 23.83 6.08 3.19
CA PRO A 163 23.07 7.15 2.58
C PRO A 163 23.85 8.45 2.72
N GLY A 164 24.03 9.16 1.61
CA GLY A 164 24.50 10.54 1.62
C GLY A 164 23.49 11.50 2.25
N ARG A 165 23.77 12.80 2.13
CA ARG A 165 22.80 13.83 2.54
C ARG A 165 21.50 13.68 1.77
N ASN A 166 20.38 14.01 2.42
CA ASN A 166 19.10 14.07 1.73
C ASN A 166 19.15 15.20 0.69
N GLU A 167 18.98 14.84 -0.59
CA GLU A 167 18.91 15.76 -1.73
C GLU A 167 17.48 16.28 -1.96
N GLY A 168 16.51 15.82 -1.17
CA GLY A 168 15.10 16.19 -1.25
C GLY A 168 14.29 15.30 -2.19
N PRO A 169 13.07 15.72 -2.55
CA PRO A 169 12.24 15.04 -3.54
C PRO A 169 12.91 14.95 -4.91
N MET A 170 12.86 13.78 -5.53
CA MET A 170 13.35 13.53 -6.88
C MET A 170 12.24 12.92 -7.73
N LEU A 171 12.20 13.27 -9.02
CA LEU A 171 11.33 12.61 -9.97
C LEU A 171 11.98 11.29 -10.42
N ILE A 172 11.31 10.18 -10.14
CA ILE A 172 11.69 8.85 -10.62
C ILE A 172 10.84 8.55 -11.84
N ASN A 173 11.49 8.28 -12.96
CA ASN A 173 10.86 7.70 -14.15
C ASN A 173 11.43 6.29 -14.35
N ILE A 174 10.63 5.28 -14.03
CA ILE A 174 11.03 3.87 -14.08
C ILE A 174 11.11 3.43 -15.53
N THR A 175 12.30 2.98 -15.93
CA THR A 175 12.54 2.28 -17.18
C THR A 175 12.72 0.81 -16.87
N ASN A 176 11.76 -0.02 -17.28
CA ASN A 176 11.91 -1.47 -17.14
C ASN A 176 13.05 -1.94 -18.05
N GLU A 177 13.92 -2.81 -17.54
CA GLU A 177 14.86 -3.56 -18.38
C GLU A 177 13.99 -4.51 -19.24
N GLU A 178 13.88 -4.25 -20.55
CA GLU A 178 13.37 -5.23 -21.52
C GLU A 178 14.33 -6.43 -21.64
#